data_AF-A0A936PKT8-F1
#
_entry.id   AF-A0A936PKT8-F1
#
_cell.length_a   1.000
_cell.length_b   1.000
_cell.length_c   1.000
_cell.angle_alpha   90.00
_cell.angle_beta   90.00
_cell.angle_gamma   90.00
#
_symmetry.space_group_name_H-M   'P 1'
#
loop_
_entity.id
_entity.type
_entity.pdbx_description
1 polymer ?
#
loop_
_entity_poly.entity_id
_entity_poly.type
_entity_poly.pdbx_seq_one_letter_code
_entity_poly.pdbx_strand_id
1 'polypeptide(L)'
;MSEILKFLPSEAFHKISEGALFLDIIDEEGYSVVNYDGIETTQVTLLQLLEKLQWLDKAPTYIAGGYDEASGFKAANLLYHQGFLNVGYVAGGVQAWFQEGFPVKYNVNGGCGTGSCDTGSCSTGSCSTDNGEEDFYSGCGGCSCGH
;
A
#
# COMPACT_ATOMS: atom_id res chain seq x y z
N MET A 1 -28.11 6.34 11.74
CA MET A 1 -26.85 6.19 12.50
C MET A 1 -25.76 6.10 11.48
N SER A 2 -24.78 7.00 11.51
CA SER A 2 -23.60 6.85 10.66
C SER A 2 -22.76 5.70 11.23
N GLU A 3 -22.18 4.89 10.37
CA GLU A 3 -21.30 3.78 10.77
C GLU A 3 -20.07 3.76 9.87
N ILE A 4 -18.99 3.18 10.37
CA ILE A 4 -17.77 3.01 9.58
C ILE A 4 -17.99 1.81 8.67
N LEU A 5 -17.99 2.04 7.37
CA LEU A 5 -18.22 0.99 6.38
C LEU A 5 -16.91 0.26 6.05
N LYS A 6 -16.97 -1.07 6.02
CA LYS A 6 -15.89 -1.92 5.52
C LYS A 6 -16.17 -2.23 4.05
N PHE A 7 -15.28 -1.85 3.15
CA PHE A 7 -15.41 -2.09 1.71
C PHE A 7 -14.41 -3.14 1.24
N LEU A 8 -14.84 -4.01 0.33
CA LEU A 8 -13.89 -4.80 -0.47
C LEU A 8 -13.15 -3.90 -1.47
N PRO A 9 -11.92 -4.25 -1.91
CA PRO A 9 -11.18 -3.48 -2.90
C PRO A 9 -11.99 -3.09 -4.14
N SER A 10 -12.71 -4.02 -4.76
CA SER A 10 -13.59 -3.76 -5.90
C SER A 10 -14.73 -2.78 -5.61
N GLU A 11 -15.36 -2.89 -4.44
CA GLU A 11 -16.41 -1.94 -4.01
C GLU A 11 -15.84 -0.55 -3.75
N ALA A 12 -14.68 -0.48 -3.10
CA ALA A 12 -13.96 0.76 -2.86
C ALA A 12 -13.57 1.43 -4.18
N PHE A 13 -13.05 0.67 -5.15
CA PHE A 13 -12.71 1.17 -6.48
C PHE A 13 -13.92 1.79 -7.18
N HIS A 14 -15.08 1.11 -7.14
CA HIS A 14 -16.31 1.65 -7.71
C HIS A 14 -16.74 2.95 -7.01
N LYS A 15 -16.68 3.00 -5.67
CA LYS A 15 -17.02 4.21 -4.91
C LYS A 15 -16.09 5.38 -5.19
N ILE A 16 -14.80 5.11 -5.37
CA ILE A 16 -13.82 6.13 -5.76
C ILE A 16 -14.15 6.67 -7.15
N SER A 17 -14.53 5.79 -8.10
CA SER A 17 -14.97 6.22 -9.44
C SER A 17 -16.27 7.04 -9.44
N GLU A 18 -17.14 6.84 -8.45
CA GLU A 18 -18.35 7.66 -8.23
C GLU A 18 -18.04 9.05 -7.63
N GLY A 19 -16.81 9.30 -7.19
CA GLY A 19 -16.36 10.57 -6.59
C GLY A 19 -16.06 10.52 -5.10
N ALA A 20 -15.87 9.35 -4.50
CA ALA A 20 -15.36 9.24 -3.13
C ALA A 20 -13.88 9.62 -3.07
N LEU A 21 -13.47 10.28 -1.99
CA LEU A 21 -12.08 10.66 -1.75
C LEU A 21 -11.33 9.51 -1.08
N PHE A 22 -10.22 9.10 -1.68
CA PHE A 22 -9.37 8.04 -1.15
C PHE A 22 -8.17 8.60 -0.39
N LEU A 23 -8.01 8.16 0.86
CA LEU A 23 -6.87 8.48 1.71
C LEU A 23 -5.98 7.25 1.83
N ASP A 24 -4.72 7.38 1.39
CA ASP A 24 -3.71 6.35 1.57
C ASP A 24 -2.89 6.66 2.83
N ILE A 25 -3.09 5.87 3.86
CA ILE A 25 -2.44 6.01 5.16
C ILE A 25 -1.10 5.28 5.10
N ILE A 26 -0.06 6.09 5.03
CA ILE A 26 1.33 5.62 5.06
C ILE A 26 1.86 5.62 6.49
N ASP A 27 2.98 4.92 6.69
CA ASP A 27 3.65 4.83 7.98
C ASP A 27 4.10 6.21 8.51
N GLU A 28 4.39 6.30 9.80
CA GLU A 28 4.84 7.53 10.46
C GLU A 28 6.11 8.10 9.83
N GLU A 29 6.98 7.23 9.30
CA GLU A 29 8.19 7.62 8.57
C GLU A 29 7.90 8.20 7.17
N GLY A 30 6.64 8.20 6.73
CA GLY A 30 6.24 8.68 5.41
C GLY A 30 6.67 7.76 4.28
N TYR A 31 6.99 6.50 4.60
CA TYR A 31 7.47 5.51 3.64
C TYR A 31 6.55 4.29 3.62
N SER A 32 6.18 3.86 2.41
CA SER A 32 5.57 2.56 2.17
C SER A 32 6.27 1.91 0.99
N VAL A 33 6.57 0.61 1.11
CA VAL A 33 7.15 -0.18 0.01
C VAL A 33 6.16 -0.33 -1.14
N VAL A 34 4.86 -0.26 -0.85
CA VAL A 34 3.78 -0.41 -1.81
C VAL A 34 2.67 0.60 -1.52
N ASN A 35 2.20 1.27 -2.58
CA ASN A 35 1.12 2.24 -2.53
C ASN A 35 0.03 1.87 -3.53
N TYR A 36 -1.18 2.36 -3.30
CA TYR A 36 -2.27 2.26 -4.26
C TYR A 36 -1.94 3.10 -5.51
N ASP A 37 -2.24 2.56 -6.69
CA ASP A 37 -2.03 3.24 -7.97
C ASP A 37 -3.32 3.20 -8.81
N GLY A 38 -3.37 3.98 -9.90
CA GLY A 38 -4.51 4.01 -10.83
C GLY A 38 -5.77 4.70 -10.30
N ILE A 39 -5.72 5.30 -9.11
CA ILE A 39 -6.80 6.08 -8.49
C ILE A 39 -6.24 7.40 -7.93
N GLU A 40 -7.09 8.42 -7.81
CA GLU A 40 -6.71 9.67 -7.13
C GLU A 40 -6.62 9.41 -5.63
N THR A 41 -5.39 9.32 -5.12
CA THR A 41 -5.10 9.07 -3.70
C THR A 41 -4.42 10.26 -3.05
N THR A 42 -4.82 10.57 -1.83
CA THR A 42 -4.10 11.51 -0.98
C THR A 42 -3.29 10.73 0.06
N GLN A 43 -1.98 10.67 -0.16
CA GLN A 43 -1.06 10.02 0.78
C GLN A 43 -0.80 10.92 1.99
N VAL A 44 -1.09 10.42 3.19
CA VAL A 44 -0.89 11.15 4.45
C VAL A 44 -0.56 10.17 5.57
N THR A 45 0.22 10.62 6.56
CA THR A 45 0.33 9.89 7.83
C THR A 45 -0.91 10.13 8.68
N LEU A 46 -1.16 9.26 9.66
CA LEU A 46 -2.28 9.43 10.60
C LEU A 46 -2.20 10.78 11.35
N LEU A 47 -0.98 11.22 11.69
CA LEU A 47 -0.75 12.50 12.36
C LEU A 47 -1.06 13.69 11.44
N GLN A 48 -0.62 13.64 10.17
CA GLN A 48 -0.94 14.69 9.19
C GLN A 48 -2.44 14.76 8.91
N LEU A 49 -3.14 13.62 8.91
CA LEU A 49 -4.59 13.59 8.79
C LEU A 49 -5.23 14.35 9.96
N LEU A 50 -4.81 14.05 11.20
CA LEU A 50 -5.28 14.72 12.42
C LEU A 50 -5.13 16.25 12.34
N GLU A 51 -3.97 16.74 11.90
CA GLU A 51 -3.71 18.18 11.74
C GLU A 51 -4.60 18.85 10.68
N LYS A 52 -4.92 18.11 9.61
CA LYS A 52 -5.74 18.61 8.49
C LYS A 52 -7.25 18.49 8.71
N LEU A 53 -7.70 17.76 9.73
CA LEU A 53 -9.12 17.51 10.00
C LEU A 53 -9.99 18.78 10.02
N GLN A 54 -9.47 19.88 10.56
CA GLN A 54 -10.22 21.13 10.67
C GLN A 54 -10.44 21.84 9.32
N TRP A 55 -9.66 21.50 8.30
CA TRP A 55 -9.70 22.10 6.97
C TRP A 55 -10.40 21.21 5.94
N LEU A 56 -10.73 19.97 6.31
CA LEU A 56 -11.39 18.99 5.46
C LEU A 56 -12.90 19.23 5.44
N ASP A 57 -13.50 19.17 4.25
CA ASP A 57 -14.95 19.19 4.09
C ASP A 57 -15.55 17.86 4.58
N LYS A 58 -16.66 17.92 5.32
CA LYS A 58 -17.35 16.74 5.88
C LYS A 58 -18.45 16.20 4.96
N ALA A 59 -18.77 16.91 3.87
CA ALA A 59 -19.79 16.51 2.92
C ALA A 59 -19.44 15.24 2.08
N PRO A 60 -18.22 15.09 1.52
CA PRO A 60 -17.91 13.95 0.65
C PRO A 60 -17.72 12.65 1.44
N THR A 61 -17.77 11.53 0.71
CA THR A 61 -17.45 10.20 1.23
C THR A 61 -15.94 10.00 1.27
N TYR A 62 -15.41 9.61 2.43
CA TYR A 62 -14.00 9.29 2.61
C TYR A 62 -13.80 7.79 2.72
N ILE A 63 -12.85 7.26 1.97
CA ILE A 63 -12.43 5.86 2.06
C ILE A 63 -10.94 5.85 2.41
N ALA A 64 -10.59 5.20 3.51
CA ALA A 64 -9.21 5.07 3.96
C ALA A 64 -8.63 3.69 3.62
N GLY A 65 -7.49 3.68 2.93
CA GLY A 65 -6.64 2.50 2.78
C GLY A 65 -5.33 2.70 3.52
N GLY A 66 -4.62 1.62 3.78
CA GLY A 66 -3.23 1.68 4.22
C GLY A 66 -2.50 0.41 3.79
N TYR A 67 -1.29 0.22 4.31
CA TYR A 67 -0.55 -1.02 4.13
C TYR A 67 -1.37 -2.23 4.60
N ASP A 68 -1.96 -2.12 5.79
CA ASP A 68 -2.83 -3.11 6.40
C ASP A 68 -4.24 -2.56 6.68
N GLU A 69 -5.18 -3.46 6.99
CA GLU A 69 -6.56 -3.11 7.32
C GLU A 69 -6.67 -2.20 8.56
N ALA A 70 -5.83 -2.41 9.58
CA ALA A 70 -5.91 -1.65 10.82
C ALA A 70 -5.50 -0.19 10.61
N SER A 71 -4.55 0.08 9.71
CA SER A 71 -4.15 1.43 9.34
C SER A 71 -5.30 2.22 8.70
N GLY A 72 -5.99 1.62 7.73
CA GLY A 72 -7.20 2.22 7.13
C GLY A 72 -8.33 2.39 8.16
N PHE A 73 -8.56 1.38 9.00
CA PHE A 73 -9.58 1.45 10.05
C PHE A 73 -9.31 2.57 11.06
N LYS A 74 -8.07 2.76 11.50
CA LYS A 74 -7.69 3.85 12.42
C LYS A 74 -8.02 5.22 11.85
N ALA A 75 -7.71 5.46 10.58
CA ALA A 75 -8.03 6.73 9.92
C ALA A 75 -9.53 6.92 9.72
N ALA A 76 -10.25 5.87 9.33
CA ALA A 76 -11.71 5.93 9.22
C ALA A 76 -12.37 6.23 10.58
N ASN A 77 -11.85 5.63 11.65
CA ASN A 77 -12.31 5.84 13.02
C ASN A 77 -12.04 7.28 13.51
N LEU A 78 -10.86 7.82 13.18
CA LEU A 78 -10.51 9.21 13.45
C LEU A 78 -11.49 10.19 12.77
N LEU A 79 -11.77 10.00 11.48
CA LEU A 79 -12.72 10.83 10.73
C LEU A 79 -14.13 10.69 11.31
N TYR A 80 -14.58 9.48 11.59
CA TYR A 80 -15.90 9.23 12.16
C TYR A 80 -16.10 9.96 13.51
N HIS A 81 -15.14 9.87 14.44
CA HIS A 81 -15.21 10.59 15.72
C HIS A 81 -15.11 12.11 15.58
N GLN A 82 -14.54 12.61 14.48
CA GLN A 82 -14.54 14.04 14.16
C GLN A 82 -15.85 14.53 13.51
N GLY A 83 -16.84 13.64 13.37
CA GLY A 83 -18.18 13.95 12.88
C GLY A 83 -18.34 13.87 11.36
N PHE A 84 -17.44 13.14 10.67
CA PHE A 84 -17.64 12.80 9.27
C PHE A 84 -18.69 11.68 9.18
N LEU A 85 -19.70 11.87 8.33
CA LEU A 85 -20.87 11.00 8.28
C LEU A 85 -20.69 9.80 7.33
N ASN A 86 -19.90 10.00 6.27
CA ASN A 86 -19.69 9.04 5.19
C ASN A 86 -18.22 8.61 5.19
N VAL A 87 -17.90 7.60 5.99
CA VAL A 87 -16.52 7.12 6.14
C VAL A 87 -16.47 5.61 6.03
N GLY A 88 -15.47 5.10 5.32
CA GLY A 88 -15.16 3.69 5.33
C GLY A 88 -13.67 3.41 5.15
N TYR A 89 -13.34 2.14 5.10
CA TYR A 89 -11.97 1.66 4.89
C TYR A 89 -11.93 0.42 4.01
N VAL A 90 -10.77 0.18 3.41
CA VAL A 90 -10.54 -1.00 2.56
C VAL A 90 -10.17 -2.21 3.42
N ALA A 91 -10.95 -3.28 3.25
CA ALA A 91 -10.69 -4.58 3.84
C ALA A 91 -9.36 -5.16 3.34
N GLY A 92 -8.54 -5.68 4.24
CA GLY A 92 -7.26 -6.32 3.89
C GLY A 92 -6.16 -5.39 3.35
N GLY A 93 -6.40 -4.08 3.30
CA GLY A 93 -5.41 -3.07 2.90
C GLY A 93 -4.89 -3.25 1.46
N VAL A 94 -3.67 -2.78 1.21
CA VAL A 94 -3.09 -2.74 -0.14
C VAL A 94 -2.78 -4.14 -0.67
N GLN A 95 -2.59 -5.12 0.21
CA GLN A 95 -2.40 -6.50 -0.17
C GLN A 95 -3.66 -7.09 -0.81
N ALA A 96 -4.84 -6.88 -0.22
CA ALA A 96 -6.10 -7.35 -0.81
C ALA A 96 -6.40 -6.63 -2.13
N TRP A 97 -6.09 -5.33 -2.20
CA TRP A 97 -6.19 -4.55 -3.44
C TRP A 97 -5.36 -5.15 -4.58
N PHE A 98 -4.10 -5.49 -4.30
CA PHE A 98 -3.23 -6.16 -5.26
C PHE A 98 -3.74 -7.56 -5.65
N GLN A 99 -4.24 -8.33 -4.68
CA GLN A 99 -4.77 -9.68 -4.93
C GLN A 99 -6.03 -9.69 -5.82
N GLU A 100 -6.85 -8.64 -5.77
CA GLU A 100 -7.98 -8.46 -6.70
C GLU A 100 -7.54 -7.99 -8.10
N GLY A 101 -6.25 -7.76 -8.32
CA GLY A 101 -5.69 -7.38 -9.62
C GLY A 101 -5.69 -5.88 -9.91
N PHE A 102 -5.93 -5.04 -8.89
CA PHE A 102 -5.84 -3.60 -9.04
C PHE A 102 -4.37 -3.11 -9.00
N PRO A 103 -4.05 -2.02 -9.72
CA PRO A 103 -2.68 -1.52 -9.82
C PRO A 103 -2.16 -1.00 -8.47
N VAL A 104 -0.88 -1.26 -8.24
CA VAL A 104 -0.11 -0.77 -7.09
C VAL A 104 1.25 -0.24 -7.57
N LYS A 105 1.77 0.75 -6.87
CA LYS A 105 3.09 1.32 -7.11
C LYS A 105 4.07 0.84 -6.06
N TYR A 106 5.19 0.25 -6.50
CA TYR A 106 6.27 -0.15 -5.61
C TYR A 106 7.26 0.99 -5.44
N ASN A 107 7.57 1.32 -4.19
CA ASN A 107 8.58 2.31 -3.81
C ASN A 107 9.83 1.55 -3.35
N VAL A 108 10.44 0.80 -4.26
CA VAL A 108 11.68 0.07 -3.96
C VAL A 108 12.86 0.95 -4.34
N ASN A 109 13.56 1.49 -3.34
CA ASN A 109 14.87 2.12 -3.51
C ASN A 109 16.01 1.09 -3.67
N GLY A 110 15.66 -0.17 -3.94
CA GLY A 110 16.54 -1.25 -4.34
C GLY A 110 16.15 -1.66 -5.75
N GLY A 111 16.74 -1.00 -6.75
CA GLY A 111 16.51 -1.34 -8.13
C GLY A 111 16.86 -2.81 -8.40
N CYS A 112 15.86 -3.62 -8.71
CA CYS A 112 16.01 -4.47 -9.88
C CYS A 112 15.91 -3.51 -11.06
N GLY A 113 17.06 -3.02 -11.53
CA GLY A 113 17.12 -2.29 -12.78
C GLY A 113 16.33 -3.10 -13.80
N THR A 114 15.55 -2.40 -14.63
CA THR A 114 15.04 -2.89 -15.90
C THR A 114 16.20 -3.18 -16.86
N GLY A 115 17.16 -3.99 -16.41
CA GLY A 115 18.17 -4.62 -17.22
C GLY A 115 17.55 -5.91 -17.69
N SER A 116 17.16 -5.91 -18.96
CA SER A 116 17.08 -7.07 -19.84
C SER A 116 17.20 -8.42 -19.12
N CYS A 117 16.05 -9.05 -18.86
CA CYS A 117 15.99 -10.50 -18.97
C CYS A 117 16.08 -10.88 -20.45
N ASP A 118 17.21 -10.51 -21.08
CA ASP A 118 17.61 -11.08 -22.34
C ASP A 118 18.02 -12.53 -22.08
N THR A 119 17.37 -13.37 -22.84
CA THR A 119 17.41 -14.82 -22.79
C THR A 119 18.82 -15.27 -23.15
N GLY A 120 19.57 -15.77 -22.17
CA GLY A 120 20.77 -16.57 -22.40
C GLY A 120 22.06 -15.97 -21.90
N SER A 121 22.40 -16.24 -20.63
CA SER A 121 23.75 -16.67 -20.20
C SER A 121 23.80 -16.83 -18.68
N CYS A 122 23.31 -17.96 -18.18
CA CYS A 122 23.81 -18.52 -16.92
C CYS A 122 25.14 -19.22 -17.20
N SER A 123 26.21 -18.44 -17.35
CA SER A 123 27.58 -18.94 -17.29
C SER A 123 28.17 -18.56 -15.94
N THR A 124 28.26 -19.57 -15.09
CA THR A 124 29.22 -19.73 -14.00
C THR A 124 30.27 -18.62 -13.85
N GLY A 125 30.26 -17.91 -12.72
CA GLY A 125 31.45 -17.23 -12.22
C GLY A 125 31.20 -15.90 -11.50
N SER A 126 31.50 -15.90 -10.21
CA SER A 126 31.94 -14.73 -9.42
C SER A 126 30.87 -13.80 -8.83
N CYS A 127 30.17 -14.27 -7.80
CA CYS A 127 29.81 -13.41 -6.67
C CYS A 127 31.04 -13.29 -5.74
N SER A 128 31.88 -12.29 -5.97
CA SER A 128 32.93 -11.91 -5.02
C SER A 128 32.29 -11.13 -3.87
N THR A 129 32.01 -11.83 -2.77
CA THR A 129 31.83 -11.21 -1.46
C THR A 129 33.19 -11.23 -0.79
N ASP A 130 33.88 -10.09 -0.76
CA ASP A 130 35.10 -9.91 0.02
C ASP A 130 34.76 -9.32 1.38
N ASN A 131 35.29 -9.98 2.41
CA ASN A 131 35.38 -9.62 3.84
C ASN A 131 34.33 -10.19 4.80
N GLY A 132 34.80 -11.16 5.60
CA GLY A 132 34.38 -11.31 7.00
C GLY A 132 33.81 -12.66 7.40
N GLU A 133 34.67 -13.69 7.40
CA GLU A 133 34.82 -14.68 8.48
C GLU A 133 33.57 -15.49 8.94
N GLU A 134 33.53 -16.74 8.45
CA GLU A 134 33.16 -18.00 9.14
C GLU A 134 31.75 -18.13 9.78
N ASP A 135 30.82 -18.76 9.06
CA ASP A 135 30.21 -20.05 9.47
C ASP A 135 28.99 -20.44 8.60
N PHE A 136 29.18 -21.47 7.77
CA PHE A 136 28.33 -22.68 7.69
C PHE A 136 26.79 -22.52 7.61
N TYR A 137 26.23 -22.35 6.40
CA TYR A 137 25.35 -23.31 5.69
C TYR A 137 24.81 -22.68 4.40
N SER A 138 25.28 -23.22 3.27
CA SER A 138 24.78 -22.96 1.93
C SER A 138 23.31 -23.31 1.78
N GLY A 139 22.54 -22.38 1.21
CA GLY A 139 21.15 -22.59 0.83
C GLY A 139 20.63 -21.51 -0.10
N CYS A 140 21.29 -21.27 -1.24
CA CYS A 140 20.66 -20.57 -2.37
C CYS A 140 19.57 -21.47 -2.98
N GLY A 141 18.44 -21.54 -2.30
CA GLY A 141 17.26 -22.30 -2.73
C GLY A 141 16.40 -21.49 -3.68
N GLY A 142 16.51 -21.80 -4.98
CA GLY A 142 15.40 -21.81 -5.93
C GLY A 142 14.68 -20.49 -6.20
N CYS A 143 15.16 -19.73 -7.19
CA CYS A 143 14.29 -18.83 -7.95
C CYS A 143 13.35 -19.69 -8.81
N SER A 144 12.15 -20.01 -8.30
CA SER A 144 11.06 -20.58 -9.11
C SER A 144 10.11 -19.48 -9.53
N CYS A 145 10.27 -18.98 -10.74
CA CYS A 145 9.25 -18.25 -11.48
C CYS A 145 8.39 -19.27 -12.25
N GLY A 146 7.30 -19.72 -11.63
CA GLY A 146 6.30 -20.60 -12.24
C GLY A 146 5.11 -19.79 -12.78
N HIS A 147 4.63 -20.20 -13.96
CA HIS A 147 3.43 -19.73 -14.65
C HIS A 147 2.15 -19.88 -13.83
#